data_AF-A0A2D5E8Y5-F1
#
_entry.id   AF-A0A2D5E8Y5-F1
#
_cell.length_a   1.000
_cell.length_b   1.000
_cell.length_c   1.000
_cell.angle_alpha   90.00
_cell.angle_beta   90.00
_cell.angle_gamma   90.00
#
_symmetry.space_group_name_H-M   'P 1'
#
loop_
_entity.id
_entity.type
_entity.pdbx_description
1 polymer ?
#
loop_
_entity_poly.entity_id
_entity_poly.type
_entity_poly.pdbx_seq_one_letter_code
_entity_poly.pdbx_strand_id
1 'polypeptide(L)'
;MPRMHTRTAVTRTLTLAAATAAVALPALVAHAQDAVQWRMKNGGNGHWYQFVLLPGECIENSERRANELGASLATIHSDGENAFVDVLIPAYNGAYSVGRLGAFQDKDAPSPDSGWNWITGEPWNYTAWSPYNNQPNDGVDETHVVIYASAHTGAFAGWHDNSESCAASGDLGWIIEWSADCNDDGIVDYGQILDGSLTDDDLDGVPDCCRCPGDFNDDDLVDAKDLGLLLAAWGTDGGDRPETDLDGSGDVRAGDLGLLLALWGACGEPDCP
;
A
#
# COMPACT_ATOMS: atom_id res chain seq x y z
N MET A 1 -4.13 31.93 53.32
CA MET A 1 -4.89 31.23 52.25
C MET A 1 -4.30 31.66 50.92
N PRO A 2 -3.57 30.79 50.20
CA PRO A 2 -2.90 31.19 48.96
C PRO A 2 -3.88 31.17 47.78
N ARG A 3 -3.93 32.27 47.04
CA ARG A 3 -4.66 32.39 45.77
C ARG A 3 -3.85 31.72 44.66
N MET A 4 -4.48 30.81 43.93
CA MET A 4 -3.93 30.16 42.73
C MET A 4 -3.55 31.20 41.66
N HIS A 5 -2.34 31.07 41.13
CA HIS A 5 -1.89 31.80 39.94
C HIS A 5 -2.27 31.00 38.69
N THR A 6 -3.19 31.55 37.89
CA THR A 6 -3.49 31.07 36.55
C THR A 6 -2.34 31.46 35.62
N ARG A 7 -1.62 30.48 35.06
CA ARG A 7 -0.60 30.73 34.03
C ARG A 7 -1.31 30.93 32.68
N THR A 8 -1.31 32.17 32.20
CA THR A 8 -1.75 32.52 30.84
C THR A 8 -0.67 32.06 29.85
N ALA A 9 -1.01 31.15 28.93
CA ALA A 9 -0.13 30.75 27.84
C ALA A 9 0.04 31.92 26.86
N VAL A 10 1.29 32.26 26.53
CA VAL A 10 1.65 33.32 25.57
C VAL A 10 1.89 32.66 24.22
N THR A 11 0.99 32.89 23.27
CA THR A 11 1.16 32.47 21.87
C THR A 11 2.09 33.47 21.17
N ARG A 12 3.27 33.02 20.73
CA ARG A 12 4.17 33.80 19.87
C ARG A 12 3.82 33.52 18.41
N THR A 13 3.25 34.52 17.73
CA THR A 13 3.06 34.55 16.28
C THR A 13 4.37 34.90 15.58
N LEU A 14 4.87 34.00 14.72
CA LEU A 14 5.84 34.38 13.69
C LEU A 14 5.07 34.83 12.44
N THR A 15 5.26 36.09 12.06
CA THR A 15 4.86 36.61 10.74
C THR A 15 5.98 36.35 9.74
N LEU A 16 5.69 35.65 8.64
CA LEU A 16 6.45 35.78 7.39
C LEU A 16 5.59 36.45 6.32
N ALA A 17 6.19 37.43 5.67
CA ALA A 17 5.60 38.26 4.62
C ALA A 17 5.59 37.55 3.26
N ALA A 18 4.67 37.99 2.40
CA ALA A 18 4.26 37.44 1.12
C ALA A 18 5.35 37.36 0.03
N ALA A 19 5.21 36.38 -0.88
CA ALA A 19 4.95 36.61 -2.31
C ALA A 19 5.07 35.32 -3.14
N THR A 20 4.00 34.92 -3.82
CA THR A 20 3.90 34.72 -5.29
C THR A 20 2.54 34.10 -5.59
N ALA A 21 1.83 34.67 -6.56
CA ALA A 21 0.49 34.22 -6.94
C ALA A 21 0.60 32.93 -7.76
N ALA A 22 0.54 31.78 -7.09
CA ALA A 22 0.16 30.54 -7.75
C ALA A 22 -1.35 30.60 -7.99
N VAL A 23 -1.77 30.47 -9.25
CA VAL A 23 -3.15 30.14 -9.57
C VAL A 23 -3.36 28.74 -9.02
N ALA A 24 -3.85 28.66 -7.78
CA ALA A 24 -4.34 27.42 -7.21
C ALA A 24 -5.56 27.03 -8.06
N LEU A 25 -5.38 26.05 -8.94
CA LEU A 25 -6.47 25.17 -9.31
C LEU A 25 -7.11 24.74 -7.98
N PRO A 26 -8.44 24.78 -7.83
CA PRO A 26 -9.03 24.12 -6.69
C PRO A 26 -8.69 22.64 -6.87
N ALA A 27 -7.69 22.16 -6.13
CA ALA A 27 -7.68 20.77 -5.76
C ALA A 27 -9.03 20.58 -5.08
N LEU A 28 -9.98 19.99 -5.80
CA LEU A 28 -11.03 19.24 -5.14
C LEU A 28 -10.28 18.16 -4.38
N VAL A 29 -9.88 18.48 -3.16
CA VAL A 29 -9.42 17.50 -2.20
C VAL A 29 -10.68 16.71 -1.88
N ALA A 30 -10.91 15.66 -2.66
CA ALA A 30 -11.75 14.57 -2.22
C ALA A 30 -11.09 14.03 -0.96
N HIS A 31 -11.85 13.95 0.13
CA HIS A 31 -11.35 13.43 1.40
C HIS A 31 -11.01 11.94 1.26
N ALA A 32 -9.78 11.62 0.84
CA ALA A 32 -9.11 10.42 1.29
C ALA A 32 -8.61 10.72 2.71
N GLN A 33 -9.03 9.91 3.69
CA GLN A 33 -8.48 10.02 5.05
C GLN A 33 -6.99 9.64 5.01
N ASP A 34 -6.18 10.18 5.92
CA ASP A 34 -4.83 9.65 6.15
C ASP A 34 -4.93 8.16 6.51
N ALA A 35 -3.87 7.38 6.27
CA ALA A 35 -3.85 5.97 6.64
C ALA A 35 -4.10 5.79 8.15
N VAL A 36 -4.81 4.73 8.52
CA VAL A 36 -5.20 4.44 9.91
C VAL A 36 -4.62 3.11 10.34
N GLN A 37 -3.86 3.13 11.43
CA GLN A 37 -3.32 1.91 12.01
C GLN A 37 -4.40 1.06 12.71
N TRP A 38 -4.52 -0.21 12.34
CA TRP A 38 -5.27 -1.19 13.12
C TRP A 38 -4.42 -1.72 14.28
N ARG A 39 -4.34 -0.91 15.34
CA ARG A 39 -3.39 -1.12 16.44
C ARG A 39 -3.58 -2.47 17.13
N MET A 40 -2.47 -3.17 17.39
CA MET A 40 -2.46 -4.42 18.16
C MET A 40 -3.15 -4.32 19.53
N LYS A 41 -2.99 -3.18 20.23
CA LYS A 41 -3.67 -2.96 21.53
C LYS A 41 -5.20 -2.99 21.46
N ASN A 42 -5.76 -2.83 20.27
CA ASN A 42 -7.20 -2.88 20.01
C ASN A 42 -7.62 -4.20 19.33
N GLY A 43 -6.74 -5.21 19.31
CA GLY A 43 -6.98 -6.50 18.69
C GLY A 43 -6.65 -6.56 17.19
N GLY A 44 -5.91 -5.58 16.67
CA GLY A 44 -5.47 -5.57 15.27
C GLY A 44 -4.11 -6.22 15.01
N ASN A 45 -3.71 -6.22 13.75
CA ASN A 45 -2.44 -6.75 13.26
C ASN A 45 -1.29 -5.73 13.27
N GLY A 46 -1.56 -4.45 13.56
CA GLY A 46 -0.54 -3.40 13.54
C GLY A 46 -0.35 -2.72 12.18
N HIS A 47 -0.99 -3.25 11.13
CA HIS A 47 -0.95 -2.72 9.77
C HIS A 47 -1.70 -1.38 9.67
N TRP A 48 -1.43 -0.65 8.60
CA TRP A 48 -2.08 0.62 8.28
C TRP A 48 -2.94 0.48 7.04
N TYR A 49 -4.11 1.10 7.05
CA TYR A 49 -5.07 0.99 5.95
C TYR A 49 -5.57 2.35 5.51
N GLN A 50 -5.82 2.49 4.21
CA GLN A 50 -6.40 3.71 3.65
C GLN A 50 -7.44 3.37 2.58
N PHE A 51 -8.59 4.05 2.63
CA PHE A 51 -9.51 4.10 1.51
C PHE A 51 -9.11 5.23 0.54
N VAL A 52 -8.83 4.87 -0.70
CA VAL A 52 -8.46 5.79 -1.78
C VAL A 52 -9.58 5.85 -2.81
N LEU A 53 -10.21 7.01 -2.95
CA LEU A 53 -11.27 7.23 -3.93
C LEU A 53 -10.68 7.60 -5.29
N LEU A 54 -10.60 6.64 -6.21
CA LEU A 54 -10.15 6.86 -7.59
C LEU A 54 -11.10 6.19 -8.59
N PRO A 55 -12.23 6.85 -8.92
CA PRO A 55 -13.24 6.32 -9.82
C PRO A 55 -12.68 6.02 -11.22
N GLY A 56 -13.07 4.87 -11.77
CA GLY A 56 -12.78 4.51 -13.16
C GLY A 56 -11.36 4.06 -13.45
N GLU A 57 -10.54 3.78 -12.43
CA GLU A 57 -9.19 3.25 -12.64
C GLU A 57 -9.13 1.72 -12.46
N CYS A 58 -8.36 1.09 -13.35
CA CYS A 58 -8.27 -0.36 -13.51
C CYS A 58 -7.30 -0.94 -12.47
N ILE A 59 -7.51 -2.20 -12.07
CA ILE A 59 -6.83 -2.78 -10.91
C ILE A 59 -5.31 -2.82 -11.04
N GLU A 60 -4.78 -3.08 -12.24
CA GLU A 60 -3.33 -3.13 -12.46
C GLU A 60 -2.68 -1.76 -12.21
N ASN A 61 -3.44 -0.68 -12.36
CA ASN A 61 -2.96 0.65 -12.02
C ASN A 61 -3.13 0.94 -10.53
N SER A 62 -4.16 0.40 -9.89
CA SER A 62 -4.39 0.54 -8.45
C SER A 62 -3.28 -0.11 -7.64
N GLU A 63 -2.94 -1.35 -7.96
CA GLU A 63 -1.87 -2.09 -7.27
C GLU A 63 -0.52 -1.42 -7.49
N ARG A 64 -0.18 -1.08 -8.74
CA ARG A 64 1.08 -0.38 -9.04
C ARG A 64 1.23 0.91 -8.24
N ARG A 65 0.15 1.71 -8.13
CA ARG A 65 0.17 2.95 -7.34
C ARG A 65 0.25 2.71 -5.84
N ALA A 66 -0.31 1.60 -5.33
CA ALA A 66 -0.13 1.22 -3.94
C ALA A 66 1.36 0.89 -3.68
N ASN A 67 1.98 0.12 -4.57
CA ASN A 67 3.39 -0.26 -4.46
C ASN A 67 4.32 0.96 -4.55
N GLU A 68 4.00 1.97 -5.38
CA GLU A 68 4.70 3.27 -5.42
C GLU A 68 4.64 4.08 -4.10
N LEU A 69 3.83 3.64 -3.13
CA LEU A 69 3.69 4.24 -1.79
C LEU A 69 4.20 3.31 -0.68
N GLY A 70 4.82 2.16 -1.02
CA GLY A 70 5.18 1.12 -0.05
C GLY A 70 3.99 0.31 0.50
N ALA A 71 2.84 0.34 -0.18
CA ALA A 71 1.62 -0.40 0.19
C ALA A 71 1.25 -1.46 -0.86
N SER A 72 0.29 -2.31 -0.56
CA SER A 72 -0.40 -3.16 -1.54
C SER A 72 -1.92 -2.97 -1.46
N LEU A 73 -2.69 -3.52 -2.41
CA LEU A 73 -4.13 -3.66 -2.20
C LEU A 73 -4.41 -4.56 -1.01
N ALA A 74 -5.27 -4.09 -0.11
CA ALA A 74 -5.50 -4.71 1.19
C ALA A 74 -5.99 -6.16 1.07
N THR A 75 -5.44 -7.00 1.95
CA THR A 75 -5.90 -8.36 2.18
C THR A 75 -6.65 -8.43 3.51
N ILE A 76 -7.41 -9.50 3.72
CA ILE A 76 -8.23 -9.65 4.93
C ILE A 76 -8.22 -11.11 5.39
N HIS A 77 -7.85 -11.33 6.64
CA HIS A 77 -7.61 -12.62 7.27
C HIS A 77 -8.49 -12.89 8.49
N SER A 78 -9.35 -11.95 8.87
CA SER A 78 -10.22 -12.12 10.04
C SER A 78 -11.49 -11.25 10.03
N ASP A 79 -12.47 -11.64 10.85
CA ASP A 79 -13.67 -10.82 11.10
C ASP A 79 -13.34 -9.44 11.70
N GLY A 80 -12.31 -9.38 12.55
CA GLY A 80 -11.88 -8.13 13.18
C GLY A 80 -11.30 -7.15 12.17
N GLU A 81 -10.50 -7.66 11.25
CA GLU A 81 -9.88 -6.90 10.16
C GLU A 81 -10.93 -6.45 9.16
N ASN A 82 -11.82 -7.36 8.74
CA ASN A 82 -12.93 -7.03 7.86
C ASN A 82 -13.79 -5.91 8.44
N ALA A 83 -14.11 -5.97 9.74
CA ALA A 83 -14.86 -4.92 10.42
C ALA A 83 -14.09 -3.59 10.54
N PHE A 84 -12.76 -3.65 10.68
CA PHE A 84 -11.93 -2.44 10.71
C PHE A 84 -11.88 -1.77 9.33
N VAL A 85 -11.68 -2.56 8.28
CA VAL A 85 -11.63 -2.09 6.89
C VAL A 85 -12.99 -1.55 6.43
N ASP A 86 -14.09 -2.23 6.79
CA ASP A 86 -15.47 -1.84 6.46
C ASP A 86 -15.78 -0.38 6.87
N VAL A 87 -15.34 0.04 8.06
CA VAL A 87 -15.65 1.38 8.58
C VAL A 87 -14.82 2.51 7.97
N LEU A 88 -13.74 2.19 7.24
CA LEU A 88 -12.92 3.18 6.54
C LEU A 88 -13.58 3.68 5.25
N ILE A 89 -14.54 2.93 4.71
CA ILE A 89 -15.18 3.22 3.42
C ILE A 89 -16.28 4.28 3.61
N PRO A 90 -16.09 5.52 3.14
CA PRO A 90 -17.04 6.60 3.34
C PRO A 90 -18.31 6.42 2.48
N ALA A 91 -19.36 7.19 2.77
CA ALA A 91 -20.44 7.37 1.81
C ALA A 91 -20.02 8.41 0.75
N TYR A 92 -20.29 8.14 -0.53
CA TYR A 92 -19.95 9.07 -1.63
C TYR A 92 -21.20 9.59 -2.33
N ASN A 93 -21.28 10.92 -2.53
CA ASN A 93 -22.39 11.64 -3.19
C ASN A 93 -23.82 11.28 -2.70
N GLY A 94 -23.97 10.83 -1.46
CA GLY A 94 -25.27 10.39 -0.92
C GLY A 94 -25.70 8.99 -1.39
N ALA A 95 -24.79 8.23 -2.01
CA ALA A 95 -24.92 6.83 -2.42
C ALA A 95 -23.87 5.96 -1.67
N TYR A 96 -23.29 4.97 -2.35
CA TYR A 96 -22.41 3.95 -1.80
C TYR A 96 -21.00 4.12 -2.36
N SER A 97 -19.96 4.11 -1.52
CA SER A 97 -18.62 3.75 -2.02
C SER A 97 -18.39 2.26 -1.84
N VAL A 98 -17.70 1.67 -2.80
CA VAL A 98 -17.28 0.27 -2.72
C VAL A 98 -15.76 0.24 -2.68
N GLY A 99 -15.19 -0.52 -1.75
CA GLY A 99 -13.73 -0.67 -1.64
C GLY A 99 -13.27 -1.93 -2.36
N ARG A 100 -12.34 -1.80 -3.30
CA ARG A 100 -11.68 -2.97 -3.91
C ARG A 100 -10.59 -3.51 -2.97
N LEU A 101 -10.49 -4.83 -2.91
CA LEU A 101 -9.45 -5.56 -2.17
C LEU A 101 -8.44 -6.19 -3.15
N GLY A 102 -7.30 -6.67 -2.63
CA GLY A 102 -6.26 -7.36 -3.41
C GLY A 102 -6.59 -8.80 -3.79
N ALA A 103 -7.87 -9.18 -3.82
CA ALA A 103 -8.30 -10.53 -4.16
C ALA A 103 -8.52 -10.69 -5.66
N PHE A 104 -8.07 -11.81 -6.21
CA PHE A 104 -8.37 -12.21 -7.58
C PHE A 104 -8.74 -13.70 -7.68
N GLN A 105 -9.48 -14.07 -8.72
CA GLN A 105 -9.84 -15.44 -9.03
C GLN A 105 -9.03 -15.97 -10.22
N ASP A 106 -8.56 -17.21 -10.12
CA ASP A 106 -7.93 -17.93 -11.22
C ASP A 106 -8.86 -18.02 -12.43
N LYS A 107 -8.35 -17.71 -13.62
CA LYS A 107 -9.15 -17.65 -14.85
C LYS A 107 -9.80 -18.99 -15.25
N ASP A 108 -9.21 -20.10 -14.79
CA ASP A 108 -9.69 -21.47 -15.04
C ASP A 108 -10.39 -22.07 -13.81
N ALA A 109 -10.83 -21.24 -12.85
CA ALA A 109 -11.51 -21.70 -11.64
C ALA A 109 -12.77 -22.53 -12.00
N PRO A 110 -12.96 -23.71 -11.37
CA PRO A 110 -14.06 -24.61 -11.73
C PRO A 110 -15.44 -24.16 -11.23
N SER A 111 -15.48 -23.18 -10.32
CA SER A 111 -16.71 -22.64 -9.73
C SER A 111 -16.49 -21.24 -9.15
N PRO A 112 -17.57 -20.44 -8.98
CA PRO A 112 -17.49 -19.10 -8.38
C PRO A 112 -16.87 -19.09 -6.99
N ASP A 113 -17.07 -20.16 -6.20
CA ASP A 113 -16.58 -20.26 -4.82
C ASP A 113 -15.11 -20.75 -4.71
N SER A 114 -14.38 -20.86 -5.82
CA SER A 114 -13.06 -21.50 -5.86
C SER A 114 -12.01 -20.69 -6.63
N GLY A 115 -10.73 -20.97 -6.40
CA GLY A 115 -9.63 -20.33 -7.14
C GLY A 115 -9.36 -18.88 -6.73
N TRP A 116 -9.82 -18.46 -5.55
CA TRP A 116 -9.54 -17.14 -5.01
C TRP A 116 -8.15 -17.09 -4.35
N ASN A 117 -7.43 -16.01 -4.61
CA ASN A 117 -6.07 -15.77 -4.13
C ASN A 117 -5.89 -14.29 -3.76
N TRP A 118 -4.95 -14.01 -2.85
CA TRP A 118 -4.48 -12.67 -2.55
C TRP A 118 -3.30 -12.29 -3.45
N ILE A 119 -3.24 -11.03 -3.90
CA ILE A 119 -2.16 -10.49 -4.74
C ILE A 119 -0.79 -10.53 -4.05
N THR A 120 -0.79 -10.52 -2.72
CA THR A 120 0.39 -10.67 -1.86
C THR A 120 0.90 -12.11 -1.75
N GLY A 121 0.14 -13.09 -2.25
CA GLY A 121 0.45 -14.52 -2.10
C GLY A 121 0.11 -15.10 -0.72
N GLU A 122 -0.45 -14.31 0.18
CA GLU A 122 -0.91 -14.79 1.48
C GLU A 122 -2.03 -15.85 1.33
N PRO A 123 -2.16 -16.80 2.29
CA PRO A 123 -3.16 -17.86 2.18
C PRO A 123 -4.60 -17.35 2.16
N TRP A 124 -5.39 -17.79 1.17
CA TRP A 124 -6.84 -17.55 1.13
C TRP A 124 -7.58 -18.47 2.13
N ASN A 125 -7.70 -18.04 3.39
CA ASN A 125 -8.30 -18.83 4.48
C ASN A 125 -9.52 -18.18 5.15
N TYR A 126 -9.85 -16.94 4.75
CA TYR A 126 -10.93 -16.14 5.31
C TYR A 126 -11.79 -15.58 4.17
N THR A 127 -13.11 -15.55 4.38
CA THR A 127 -14.04 -14.91 3.46
C THR A 127 -15.15 -14.20 4.22
N ALA A 128 -15.60 -13.07 3.69
CA ALA A 128 -16.74 -12.33 4.21
C ALA A 128 -17.78 -12.07 3.10
N TRP A 129 -18.03 -13.08 2.26
CA TRP A 129 -19.00 -13.05 1.18
C TRP A 129 -20.38 -12.58 1.66
N SER A 130 -20.97 -11.66 0.90
CA SER A 130 -22.31 -11.16 1.20
C SER A 130 -23.33 -12.29 1.07
N PRO A 131 -24.27 -12.46 2.02
CA PRO A 131 -25.36 -13.40 1.85
C PRO A 131 -26.38 -12.92 0.79
N TYR A 132 -26.30 -11.65 0.38
CA TYR A 132 -27.06 -11.13 -0.74
C TYR A 132 -26.68 -11.88 -2.03
N ASN A 133 -27.66 -12.11 -2.91
CA ASN A 133 -27.51 -12.77 -4.22
C ASN A 133 -26.53 -13.96 -4.33
N ASN A 134 -26.30 -14.70 -3.24
CA ASN A 134 -25.43 -15.87 -3.19
C ASN A 134 -23.99 -15.59 -3.64
N GLN A 135 -23.34 -14.56 -3.11
CA GLN A 135 -21.93 -14.23 -3.42
C GLN A 135 -20.96 -15.35 -2.98
N PRO A 136 -19.86 -15.57 -3.74
CA PRO A 136 -19.63 -15.11 -5.12
C PRO A 136 -20.58 -15.82 -6.11
N ASN A 137 -21.08 -15.11 -7.14
CA ASN A 137 -22.07 -15.68 -8.06
C ASN A 137 -21.70 -15.66 -9.54
N ASP A 138 -20.50 -15.17 -9.89
CA ASP A 138 -19.96 -15.08 -11.25
C ASP A 138 -20.97 -14.49 -12.24
N GLY A 139 -21.50 -13.32 -11.91
CA GLY A 139 -22.55 -12.65 -12.67
C GLY A 139 -22.10 -12.28 -14.08
N VAL A 140 -20.91 -11.67 -14.22
CA VAL A 140 -20.30 -11.27 -15.51
C VAL A 140 -18.76 -11.26 -15.41
N ASP A 141 -18.09 -12.41 -15.61
CA ASP A 141 -16.61 -12.55 -15.58
C ASP A 141 -16.01 -11.76 -14.39
N GLU A 142 -16.42 -12.18 -13.19
CA GLU A 142 -16.19 -11.46 -11.94
C GLU A 142 -14.99 -12.04 -11.20
N THR A 143 -13.81 -11.58 -11.59
CA THR A 143 -12.53 -12.15 -11.13
C THR A 143 -11.91 -11.45 -9.93
N HIS A 144 -12.58 -10.48 -9.30
CA HIS A 144 -12.02 -9.65 -8.23
C HIS A 144 -13.01 -9.44 -7.07
N VAL A 145 -12.53 -9.00 -5.91
CA VAL A 145 -13.41 -8.73 -4.76
C VAL A 145 -13.55 -7.24 -4.47
N VAL A 146 -14.79 -6.86 -4.18
CA VAL A 146 -15.12 -5.55 -3.61
C VAL A 146 -15.91 -5.73 -2.31
N ILE A 147 -15.69 -4.84 -1.35
CA ILE A 147 -16.43 -4.76 -0.09
C ILE A 147 -17.46 -3.63 -0.14
N TYR A 148 -18.72 -3.99 0.07
CA TYR A 148 -19.82 -3.06 0.27
C TYR A 148 -19.94 -2.76 1.76
N ALA A 149 -19.71 -1.49 2.12
CA ALA A 149 -19.61 -1.10 3.52
C ALA A 149 -20.95 -1.19 4.27
N SER A 150 -20.94 -1.76 5.47
CA SER A 150 -22.14 -2.03 6.26
C SER A 150 -22.93 -0.78 6.65
N ALA A 151 -22.23 0.34 6.88
CA ALA A 151 -22.80 1.59 7.36
C ALA A 151 -23.79 2.24 6.39
N HIS A 152 -23.64 1.98 5.08
CA HIS A 152 -24.46 2.64 4.06
C HIS A 152 -25.08 1.71 3.02
N THR A 153 -24.69 0.42 2.93
CA THR A 153 -25.18 -0.50 1.87
C THR A 153 -26.29 -1.46 2.30
N GLY A 154 -26.58 -1.56 3.60
CA GLY A 154 -27.71 -2.34 4.12
C GLY A 154 -27.60 -3.83 3.77
N ALA A 155 -28.61 -4.37 3.07
CA ALA A 155 -28.65 -5.80 2.73
C ALA A 155 -27.54 -6.24 1.75
N PHE A 156 -26.90 -5.30 1.05
CA PHE A 156 -25.81 -5.57 0.13
C PHE A 156 -24.45 -5.71 0.83
N ALA A 157 -24.35 -5.42 2.13
CA ALA A 157 -23.09 -5.39 2.85
C ALA A 157 -22.31 -6.72 2.77
N GLY A 158 -20.98 -6.64 2.79
CA GLY A 158 -20.07 -7.77 2.65
C GLY A 158 -19.35 -7.80 1.30
N TRP A 159 -18.63 -8.89 1.05
CA TRP A 159 -17.85 -9.05 -0.18
C TRP A 159 -18.73 -9.48 -1.34
N HIS A 160 -18.47 -8.89 -2.50
CA HIS A 160 -19.03 -9.30 -3.78
C HIS A 160 -17.89 -9.60 -4.74
N ASP A 161 -18.05 -10.64 -5.55
CA ASP A 161 -17.23 -10.76 -6.73
C ASP A 161 -17.58 -9.62 -7.71
N ASN A 162 -16.58 -9.20 -8.46
CA ASN A 162 -16.68 -8.04 -9.32
C ASN A 162 -15.75 -8.18 -10.52
N SER A 163 -16.12 -7.51 -11.60
CA SER A 163 -15.33 -7.50 -12.83
C SER A 163 -13.99 -6.78 -12.64
N GLU A 164 -13.00 -7.18 -13.44
CA GLU A 164 -11.75 -6.44 -13.69
C GLU A 164 -11.99 -5.11 -14.42
N SER A 165 -13.15 -4.95 -15.06
CA SER A 165 -13.48 -3.75 -15.84
C SER A 165 -13.53 -2.47 -14.99
N CYS A 166 -12.75 -1.48 -15.42
CA CYS A 166 -12.77 -0.10 -14.91
C CYS A 166 -13.92 0.78 -15.45
N ALA A 167 -14.78 0.28 -16.35
CA ALA A 167 -15.81 1.09 -17.00
C ALA A 167 -17.10 1.30 -16.17
N ALA A 168 -17.29 0.57 -15.06
CA ALA A 168 -18.56 0.48 -14.34
C ALA A 168 -18.58 1.21 -12.97
N SER A 169 -17.57 2.02 -12.67
CA SER A 169 -17.17 2.27 -11.27
C SER A 169 -17.02 3.75 -10.94
N GLY A 170 -18.06 4.55 -11.15
CA GLY A 170 -18.10 5.96 -10.72
C GLY A 170 -17.96 6.17 -9.21
N ASP A 171 -18.21 5.12 -8.42
CA ASP A 171 -18.19 5.12 -6.95
C ASP A 171 -17.21 4.10 -6.34
N LEU A 172 -16.29 3.55 -7.14
CA LEU A 172 -15.28 2.60 -6.67
C LEU A 172 -14.07 3.35 -6.11
N GLY A 173 -13.64 2.93 -4.93
CA GLY A 173 -12.31 3.22 -4.41
C GLY A 173 -11.56 1.92 -4.14
N TRP A 174 -10.35 2.07 -3.64
CA TRP A 174 -9.46 0.97 -3.28
C TRP A 174 -9.15 1.04 -1.81
N ILE A 175 -8.86 -0.12 -1.25
CA ILE A 175 -8.32 -0.21 0.09
C ILE A 175 -6.88 -0.64 -0.08
N ILE A 176 -5.96 0.20 0.39
CA ILE A 176 -4.55 -0.10 0.40
C ILE A 176 -4.09 -0.35 1.84
N GLU A 177 -3.05 -1.16 1.97
CA GLU A 177 -2.52 -1.65 3.22
C GLU A 177 -0.98 -1.54 3.24
N TRP A 178 -0.44 -0.98 4.31
CA TRP A 178 0.98 -1.08 4.64
C TRP A 178 1.15 -2.14 5.73
N SER A 179 1.95 -3.14 5.40
CA SER A 179 2.28 -4.28 6.28
C SER A 179 3.78 -4.60 6.32
N ALA A 180 4.61 -3.91 5.54
CA ALA A 180 6.06 -4.10 5.54
C ALA A 180 6.65 -3.75 6.91
N ASP A 181 7.54 -4.62 7.39
CA ASP A 181 8.30 -4.54 8.64
C ASP A 181 9.70 -5.06 8.30
N CYS A 182 10.45 -4.25 7.58
CA CYS A 182 11.67 -4.69 6.90
C CYS A 182 12.84 -4.97 7.86
N ASN A 183 12.78 -4.46 9.10
CA ASN A 183 13.73 -4.76 10.16
C ASN A 183 13.23 -5.84 11.14
N ASP A 184 12.06 -6.45 10.87
CA ASP A 184 11.42 -7.50 11.68
C ASP A 184 11.25 -7.10 13.17
N ASP A 185 11.05 -5.81 13.46
CA ASP A 185 10.95 -5.33 14.85
C ASP A 185 9.51 -5.44 15.42
N GLY A 186 8.55 -5.83 14.58
CA GLY A 186 7.14 -5.97 14.89
C GLY A 186 6.33 -4.68 14.71
N ILE A 187 6.90 -3.65 14.08
CA ILE A 187 6.28 -2.37 13.80
C ILE A 187 6.32 -2.13 12.29
N VAL A 188 5.17 -1.80 11.72
CA VAL A 188 5.10 -1.50 10.28
C VAL A 188 5.86 -0.23 9.94
N ASP A 189 6.70 -0.31 8.92
CA ASP A 189 7.63 0.70 8.40
C ASP A 189 6.95 2.05 8.17
N TYR A 190 5.77 2.04 7.57
CA TYR A 190 4.98 3.26 7.32
C TYR A 190 4.76 4.07 8.60
N GLY A 191 4.50 3.41 9.74
CA GLY A 191 4.32 4.08 11.03
C GLY A 191 5.62 4.71 11.56
N GLN A 192 6.75 4.05 11.30
CA GLN A 192 8.09 4.46 11.74
C GLN A 192 8.66 5.60 10.89
N ILE A 193 8.38 5.61 9.58
CA ILE A 193 8.65 6.76 8.71
C ILE A 193 7.85 7.98 9.21
N LEU A 194 6.56 7.79 9.50
CA LEU A 194 5.69 8.88 9.96
C LEU A 194 6.11 9.50 11.30
N ASP A 195 6.63 8.70 12.24
CA ASP A 195 7.08 9.19 13.54
C ASP A 195 8.57 9.59 13.59
N GLY A 196 9.30 9.30 12.50
CA GLY A 196 10.70 9.65 12.30
C GLY A 196 11.68 8.70 12.97
N SER A 197 11.26 7.50 13.37
CA SER A 197 12.19 6.45 13.83
C SER A 197 12.97 5.83 12.68
N LEU A 198 12.40 5.78 11.48
CA LEU A 198 13.08 5.40 10.25
C LEU A 198 13.14 6.58 9.28
N THR A 199 14.23 6.68 8.52
CA THR A 199 14.45 7.74 7.52
C THR A 199 13.95 7.25 6.16
N ASP A 200 13.32 8.17 5.42
CA ASP A 200 12.83 8.01 4.05
C ASP A 200 13.19 9.32 3.32
N ASP A 201 14.48 9.48 3.00
CA ASP A 201 15.03 10.74 2.46
C ASP A 201 14.57 10.99 1.01
N ASP A 202 14.23 9.95 0.25
CA ASP A 202 13.74 10.06 -1.13
C ASP A 202 12.21 10.04 -1.28
N LEU A 203 11.48 9.82 -0.17
CA LEU A 203 10.03 9.89 -0.05
C LEU A 203 9.30 8.86 -0.90
N ASP A 204 9.88 7.66 -1.05
CA ASP A 204 9.28 6.55 -1.78
C ASP A 204 8.36 5.67 -0.90
N GLY A 205 8.30 5.95 0.41
CA GLY A 205 7.45 5.23 1.36
C GLY A 205 8.06 3.93 1.89
N VAL A 206 9.32 3.65 1.55
CA VAL A 206 10.13 2.53 2.09
C VAL A 206 11.29 3.12 2.90
N PRO A 207 11.61 2.58 4.08
CA PRO A 207 12.76 3.08 4.83
C PRO A 207 14.08 2.96 4.05
N ASP A 208 14.93 3.99 4.12
CA ASP A 208 16.24 4.00 3.46
C ASP A 208 17.11 2.81 3.88
N CYS A 209 17.02 2.39 5.15
CA CYS A 209 17.75 1.22 5.69
C CYS A 209 17.26 -0.12 5.09
N CYS A 210 16.07 -0.11 4.49
CA CYS A 210 15.38 -1.27 3.93
C CYS A 210 15.40 -1.29 2.41
N ARG A 211 15.86 -0.21 1.79
CA ARG A 211 16.18 -0.24 0.37
C ARG A 211 17.25 -1.28 0.13
N CYS A 212 17.01 -2.13 -0.87
CA CYS A 212 17.96 -3.14 -1.28
C CYS A 212 18.37 -2.97 -2.74
N PRO A 213 19.12 -1.90 -3.09
CA PRO A 213 19.40 -1.59 -4.49
C PRO A 213 20.09 -2.73 -5.23
N GLY A 214 20.83 -3.58 -4.51
CA GLY A 214 21.60 -4.68 -5.07
C GLY A 214 20.85 -6.00 -5.23
N ASP A 215 19.59 -6.12 -4.79
CA ASP A 215 18.78 -7.33 -5.01
C ASP A 215 18.00 -7.15 -6.31
N PHE A 216 18.49 -7.76 -7.39
CA PHE A 216 17.93 -7.64 -8.73
C PHE A 216 16.96 -8.77 -9.07
N ASN A 217 16.73 -9.70 -8.14
CA ASN A 217 15.77 -10.77 -8.31
C ASN A 217 14.75 -10.89 -7.18
N ASP A 218 14.66 -9.86 -6.34
CA ASP A 218 13.67 -9.69 -5.27
C ASP A 218 13.59 -10.94 -4.37
N ASP A 219 14.74 -11.51 -3.99
CA ASP A 219 14.81 -12.65 -3.04
C ASP A 219 15.35 -12.29 -1.65
N ASP A 220 15.33 -10.99 -1.33
CA ASP A 220 15.74 -10.36 -0.07
C ASP A 220 17.23 -10.57 0.25
N LEU A 221 18.02 -10.93 -0.76
CA LEU A 221 19.46 -11.17 -0.66
C LEU A 221 20.18 -10.46 -1.79
N VAL A 222 21.31 -9.82 -1.47
CA VAL A 222 22.31 -9.43 -2.46
C VAL A 222 23.40 -10.50 -2.49
N ASP A 223 23.30 -11.42 -3.44
CA ASP A 223 24.17 -12.57 -3.55
C ASP A 223 24.73 -12.83 -4.98
N ALA A 224 25.21 -14.05 -5.21
CA ALA A 224 25.79 -14.45 -6.49
C ALA A 224 24.78 -14.45 -7.65
N LYS A 225 23.47 -14.50 -7.38
CA LYS A 225 22.42 -14.40 -8.39
C LYS A 225 22.32 -12.98 -8.91
N ASP A 226 22.33 -11.99 -8.01
CA ASP A 226 22.33 -10.56 -8.37
C ASP A 226 23.61 -10.19 -9.09
N LEU A 227 24.74 -10.73 -8.64
CA LEU A 227 25.99 -10.60 -9.39
C LEU A 227 25.86 -11.18 -10.81
N GLY A 228 25.19 -12.32 -10.95
CA GLY A 228 24.90 -12.90 -12.26
C GLY A 228 24.07 -11.97 -13.15
N LEU A 229 23.09 -11.28 -12.57
CA LEU A 229 22.22 -10.32 -13.26
C LEU A 229 22.96 -9.04 -13.64
N LEU A 230 23.76 -8.48 -12.73
CA LEU A 230 24.63 -7.33 -13.02
C LEU A 230 25.63 -7.64 -14.13
N LEU A 231 26.27 -8.82 -14.07
CA LEU A 231 27.22 -9.24 -15.10
C LEU A 231 26.53 -9.52 -16.45
N ALA A 232 25.25 -9.88 -16.46
CA ALA A 232 24.48 -10.03 -17.70
C ALA A 232 24.23 -8.68 -18.39
N ALA A 233 24.14 -7.59 -17.61
CA ALA A 233 24.02 -6.22 -18.11
C ALA A 233 25.37 -5.50 -18.35
N TRP A 234 26.50 -6.20 -18.18
CA TRP A 234 27.82 -5.55 -18.18
C TRP A 234 28.14 -4.81 -19.47
N GLY A 235 28.47 -3.52 -19.34
CA GLY A 235 28.82 -2.64 -20.44
C GLY A 235 27.63 -2.15 -21.26
N THR A 236 26.39 -2.35 -20.79
CA THR A 236 25.18 -1.73 -21.33
C THR A 236 24.67 -0.64 -20.39
N ASP A 237 23.66 0.10 -20.82
CA ASP A 237 22.91 1.09 -20.04
C ASP A 237 21.87 0.44 -19.09
N GLY A 238 22.10 -0.81 -18.64
CA GLY A 238 21.13 -1.62 -17.91
C GLY A 238 20.03 -2.26 -18.77
N GLY A 239 19.69 -1.69 -19.93
CA GLY A 239 18.71 -2.25 -20.87
C GLY A 239 17.32 -2.48 -20.23
N ASP A 240 16.83 -3.71 -20.26
CA ASP A 240 15.57 -4.10 -19.62
C ASP A 240 15.65 -4.15 -18.08
N ARG A 241 16.85 -3.92 -17.51
CA ARG A 241 17.15 -3.94 -16.07
C ARG A 241 17.88 -2.67 -15.65
N PRO A 242 17.24 -1.49 -15.76
CA PRO A 242 17.86 -0.21 -15.41
C PRO A 242 18.38 -0.16 -13.95
N GLU A 243 17.81 -0.97 -13.05
CA GLU A 243 18.25 -1.12 -11.66
C GLU A 243 19.71 -1.62 -11.51
N THR A 244 20.28 -2.26 -12.55
CA THR A 244 21.68 -2.73 -12.52
C THR A 244 22.73 -1.61 -12.64
N ASP A 245 22.33 -0.39 -13.01
CA ASP A 245 23.16 0.84 -12.99
C ASP A 245 23.04 1.52 -11.61
N LEU A 246 23.61 0.87 -10.60
CA LEU A 246 23.55 1.28 -9.19
C LEU A 246 24.15 2.65 -8.91
N ASP A 247 25.18 3.07 -9.67
CA ASP A 247 25.80 4.39 -9.48
C ASP A 247 25.17 5.50 -10.35
N GLY A 248 24.19 5.14 -11.19
CA GLY A 248 23.46 6.05 -12.07
C GLY A 248 24.35 6.73 -13.12
N SER A 249 25.47 6.11 -13.49
CA SER A 249 26.40 6.66 -14.47
C SER A 249 25.93 6.52 -15.92
N GLY A 250 24.89 5.71 -16.15
CA GLY A 250 24.33 5.39 -17.46
C GLY A 250 25.00 4.20 -18.15
N ASP A 251 25.87 3.46 -17.46
CA ASP A 251 26.54 2.26 -17.99
C ASP A 251 26.92 1.29 -16.83
N VAL A 252 26.48 0.04 -16.88
CA VAL A 252 26.80 -0.99 -15.87
C VAL A 252 28.26 -1.43 -15.97
N ARG A 253 29.10 -1.05 -15.01
CA ARG A 253 30.54 -1.36 -14.97
C ARG A 253 31.05 -1.60 -13.53
N ALA A 254 32.34 -1.36 -13.34
CA ALA A 254 33.03 -1.62 -12.09
C ALA A 254 32.57 -0.71 -10.94
N GLY A 255 31.92 0.43 -11.23
CA GLY A 255 31.25 1.26 -10.23
C GLY A 255 30.10 0.49 -9.58
N ASP A 256 29.20 -0.03 -10.41
CA ASP A 256 28.04 -0.83 -10.00
C ASP A 256 28.46 -2.13 -9.30
N LEU A 257 29.46 -2.84 -9.84
CA LEU A 257 30.00 -4.02 -9.15
C LEU A 257 30.55 -3.67 -7.76
N GLY A 258 31.19 -2.51 -7.61
CA GLY A 258 31.69 -2.05 -6.32
C GLY A 258 30.56 -1.82 -5.32
N LEU A 259 29.46 -1.21 -5.77
CA LEU A 259 28.25 -0.98 -4.96
C LEU A 259 27.56 -2.31 -4.61
N LEU A 260 27.36 -3.20 -5.59
CA LEU A 260 26.77 -4.52 -5.34
C LEU A 260 27.54 -5.31 -4.29
N LEU A 261 28.88 -5.33 -4.39
CA LEU A 261 29.73 -6.00 -3.40
C LEU A 261 29.71 -5.33 -2.03
N ALA A 262 29.46 -4.02 -1.96
CA ALA A 262 29.29 -3.30 -0.70
C ALA A 262 27.94 -3.64 -0.02
N LEU A 263 26.94 -3.99 -0.82
CA LEU A 263 25.59 -4.38 -0.39
C LEU A 263 25.47 -5.89 -0.12
N TRP A 264 26.55 -6.67 -0.28
CA TRP A 264 26.49 -8.14 -0.23
C TRP A 264 26.01 -8.68 1.12
N GLY A 265 24.94 -9.47 1.11
CA GLY A 265 24.30 -9.97 2.33
C GLY A 265 22.79 -10.03 2.22
N ALA A 266 22.11 -10.16 3.35
CA ALA A 266 20.66 -9.99 3.39
C ALA A 266 20.30 -8.51 3.26
N CYS A 267 19.13 -8.25 2.67
CA CYS A 267 18.48 -6.96 2.69
C CYS A 267 18.09 -6.56 4.12
N GLY A 268 18.17 -5.26 4.42
CA GLY A 268 18.12 -4.71 5.77
C GLY A 268 19.54 -4.45 6.30
N GLU A 269 19.90 -3.17 6.46
CA GLU A 269 21.17 -2.82 7.09
C GLU A 269 21.33 -3.58 8.43
N PRO A 270 22.55 -4.07 8.77
CA PRO A 270 22.85 -4.59 10.11
C PRO A 270 22.58 -3.59 11.25
N ASP A 271 22.41 -2.32 10.89
CA ASP A 271 22.15 -1.17 11.76
C ASP A 271 20.73 -0.59 11.56
N CYS A 272 19.81 -1.24 10.82
CA CYS A 272 18.41 -0.78 10.84
C CYS A 272 17.87 -0.99 12.28
N PRO A 273 17.52 0.11 12.98
CA PRO A 273 17.35 0.12 14.44
C PRO A 273 16.13 -0.64 14.94
#